data_AF-A0A940TX98-F1
#
_entry.id   AF-A0A940TX98-F1
#
_cell.length_a   1.000
_cell.length_b   1.000
_cell.length_c   1.000
_cell.angle_alpha   90.00
_cell.angle_beta   90.00
_cell.angle_gamma   90.00
#
_symmetry.space_group_name_H-M   'P 1'
#
loop_
_entity.id
_entity.type
_entity.pdbx_description
1 polymer ?
#
loop_
_entity_poly.entity_id
_entity_poly.type
_entity_poly.pdbx_seq_one_letter_code
_entity_poly.pdbx_strand_id
1 'polypeptide(L)'
;MTLDVSQALLKEIHVHGEDSYPEEGAGLLLGVLDGENKLVIRLLSLENAREDSARHNRYLLTPEDYLRGELEASRLGLDVLGVFHSHPDHPNQPSEFDREWA
;
A
#
# COMPACT_ATOMS: atom_id res chain seq x y z
N MET A 1 13.27 -3.28 13.95
CA MET A 1 12.04 -3.49 13.15
C MET A 1 12.43 -3.86 11.73
N THR A 2 12.14 -5.09 11.33
CA THR A 2 12.39 -5.61 9.98
C THR A 2 11.06 -5.97 9.35
N LEU A 3 10.85 -5.59 8.09
CA LEU A 3 9.67 -5.99 7.31
C LEU A 3 10.07 -7.13 6.38
N ASP A 4 9.48 -8.31 6.58
CA ASP A 4 9.68 -9.47 5.73
C ASP A 4 8.57 -9.53 4.68
N VAL A 5 8.95 -9.37 3.42
CA VAL A 5 8.05 -9.43 2.26
C VAL A 5 8.59 -10.49 1.32
N SER A 6 7.79 -11.51 1.02
CA SER A 6 8.21 -12.56 0.10
C SER A 6 8.41 -12.01 -1.32
N GLN A 7 9.29 -12.63 -2.09
CA GLN A 7 9.51 -12.28 -3.50
C GLN A 7 8.23 -12.38 -4.36
N ALA A 8 7.31 -13.29 -3.99
CA ALA A 8 6.03 -13.41 -4.66
C ALA A 8 5.16 -12.16 -4.43
N LEU A 9 5.06 -11.70 -3.18
CA LEU A 9 4.30 -10.50 -2.84
C LEU A 9 4.95 -9.24 -3.44
N LEU A 10 6.29 -9.15 -3.45
CA LEU A 10 6.97 -8.05 -4.15
C LEU A 10 6.63 -8.02 -5.65
N LYS A 11 6.53 -9.18 -6.28
CA LYS A 11 6.11 -9.26 -7.69
C LYS A 11 4.65 -8.85 -7.87
N GLU A 12 3.76 -9.21 -6.96
CA GLU A 12 2.36 -8.76 -6.98
C GLU A 12 2.26 -7.24 -6.83
N ILE A 13 3.05 -6.62 -5.94
CA ILE A 13 3.12 -5.15 -5.83
C ILE A 13 3.56 -4.53 -7.16
N HIS A 14 4.56 -5.11 -7.81
CA HIS A 14 5.06 -4.61 -9.09
C HIS A 14 4.01 -4.71 -10.20
N VAL A 15 3.39 -5.89 -10.35
CA VAL A 15 2.32 -6.12 -11.33
C VAL A 15 1.15 -5.17 -11.06
N HIS A 16 0.76 -4.98 -9.80
CA HIS A 16 -0.30 -4.04 -9.45
C HIS A 16 0.06 -2.60 -9.83
N GLY A 17 1.30 -2.18 -9.57
CA GLY A 17 1.78 -0.86 -9.98
C GLY A 17 1.83 -0.66 -11.50
N GLU A 18 2.17 -1.70 -12.27
CA GLU A 18 2.14 -1.70 -13.73
C GLU A 18 0.70 -1.65 -14.27
N ASP A 19 -0.21 -2.46 -13.73
CA ASP A 19 -1.63 -2.50 -14.12
C ASP A 19 -2.36 -1.20 -13.78
N SER A 20 -1.93 -0.50 -12.72
CA SER A 20 -2.46 0.81 -12.36
C SER A 20 -1.96 1.94 -13.26
N TYR A 21 -0.97 1.72 -14.13
CA TYR A 21 -0.45 2.77 -15.02
C TYR A 21 -1.55 3.27 -15.98
N PRO A 22 -1.72 4.60 -16.18
CA PRO A 22 -0.82 5.70 -15.80
C PRO A 22 -1.01 6.28 -14.39
N GLU A 23 -1.79 5.64 -13.52
CA GLU A 23 -2.07 6.07 -12.15
C GLU A 23 -1.11 5.47 -11.11
N GLU A 24 -1.17 6.02 -9.90
CA GLU A 24 -0.60 5.37 -8.71
C GLU A 24 -1.49 4.22 -8.24
N GLY A 25 -0.93 3.02 -8.19
CA GLY A 25 -1.50 1.87 -7.50
C GLY A 25 -1.15 1.92 -6.02
N ALA A 26 -2.12 1.77 -5.13
CA ALA A 26 -1.93 1.80 -3.69
C ALA A 26 -2.57 0.58 -3.03
N GLY A 27 -2.10 0.23 -1.83
CA GLY A 27 -2.66 -0.89 -1.11
C GLY A 27 -2.15 -1.03 0.31
N LEU A 28 -2.69 -2.01 1.01
CA LEU A 28 -2.33 -2.34 2.38
C LEU A 28 -1.52 -3.63 2.45
N LEU A 29 -0.50 -3.62 3.30
CA LEU A 29 0.28 -4.79 3.67
C LEU A 29 -0.41 -5.46 4.85
N LEU A 30 -0.93 -6.67 4.64
CA LEU A 30 -1.58 -7.46 5.68
C LEU A 30 -0.66 -8.58 6.14
N GLY A 31 -0.58 -8.80 7.44
CA GLY A 31 0.30 -9.83 7.96
C GLY A 31 0.26 -9.94 9.47
N VAL A 32 1.36 -10.43 10.05
CA VAL A 32 1.47 -10.65 11.50
C VAL A 32 2.73 -10.00 12.04
N LEU A 33 2.64 -9.58 13.31
CA LEU A 33 3.78 -9.15 14.10
C LEU A 33 4.37 -10.36 14.83
N ASP A 34 5.58 -10.75 14.46
CA ASP A 34 6.39 -11.75 15.15
C ASP A 34 7.49 -11.03 15.96
N GLY A 35 7.11 -10.57 17.15
CA GLY A 35 7.97 -9.77 18.02
C GLY A 35 8.33 -8.41 17.39
N GLU A 36 9.59 -8.24 16.99
CA GLU A 36 10.08 -7.02 16.32
C GLU A 36 10.03 -7.10 14.78
N ASN A 37 9.62 -8.25 14.24
CA ASN A 37 9.53 -8.49 12.81
C ASN A 37 8.09 -8.40 12.33
N LYS A 38 7.87 -7.72 11.21
CA LYS A 38 6.58 -7.65 10.53
C LYS A 38 6.62 -8.60 9.34
N LEU A 39 5.86 -9.68 9.39
CA LEU A 39 5.77 -10.65 8.28
C LEU A 39 4.55 -10.33 7.44
N VAL A 40 4.76 -9.89 6.19
CA VAL A 40 3.67 -9.65 5.24
C VAL A 40 3.22 -10.99 4.67
N ILE A 41 1.94 -11.31 4.85
CA ILE A 41 1.32 -12.55 4.38
C ILE A 41 0.46 -12.28 3.15
N ARG A 42 -0.18 -11.10 3.08
CA ARG A 42 -1.11 -10.74 2.00
C ARG A 42 -1.02 -9.26 1.66
N LEU A 43 -1.42 -8.95 0.44
CA LEU A 43 -1.62 -7.59 -0.03
C LEU A 43 -3.11 -7.37 -0.22
N LEU A 44 -3.58 -6.19 0.14
CA LEU A 44 -4.88 -5.70 -0.25
C LEU A 44 -4.68 -4.51 -1.18
N SER A 45 -4.76 -4.76 -2.47
CA SER A 45 -4.80 -3.70 -3.48
C SER A 45 -6.05 -2.86 -3.29
N LEU A 46 -5.87 -1.55 -3.24
CA LEU A 46 -6.96 -0.58 -3.19
C LEU A 46 -7.00 0.15 -4.52
N GLU A 47 -8.17 0.17 -5.14
CA GLU A 47 -8.40 1.03 -6.31
C GLU A 47 -8.34 2.49 -5.85
N ASN A 48 -7.57 3.32 -6.57
CA ASN A 48 -7.39 4.72 -6.22
C ASN A 48 -8.76 5.44 -6.32
N ALA A 49 -9.35 5.79 -5.18
CA ALA A 49 -10.71 6.31 -5.10
C ALA A 49 -10.83 7.80 -5.50
N ARG A 50 -9.80 8.42 -6.09
CA ARG A 50 -9.79 9.86 -6.40
C ARG A 50 -10.21 10.19 -7.84
N GLU A 51 -11.13 11.15 -7.95
CA GLU A 51 -11.62 11.71 -9.20
C GLU A 51 -10.51 12.24 -10.12
N ASP A 52 -10.83 12.16 -11.42
CA ASP A 52 -10.02 12.30 -12.64
C ASP A 52 -9.02 13.47 -12.72
N SER A 53 -9.11 14.48 -11.85
CA SER A 53 -8.40 15.76 -11.98
C SER A 53 -7.15 15.94 -11.10
N ALA A 54 -6.84 15.00 -10.21
CA ALA A 54 -5.68 15.08 -9.30
C ALA A 54 -4.81 13.79 -9.26
N ARG A 55 -4.98 12.90 -10.26
CA ARG A 55 -4.40 11.54 -10.34
C ARG A 55 -2.89 11.46 -10.60
N HIS A 56 -2.19 12.59 -10.78
CA HIS A 56 -0.81 12.56 -11.27
C HIS A 56 0.27 12.49 -10.17
N ASN A 57 -0.02 12.67 -8.87
CA ASN A 57 1.04 12.77 -7.84
C ASN A 57 0.59 12.47 -6.38
N ARG A 58 -0.62 11.93 -6.14
CA ARG A 58 -1.13 11.70 -4.77
C ARG A 58 -2.08 10.51 -4.66
N TYR A 59 -1.67 9.45 -3.97
CA TYR A 59 -2.57 8.47 -3.37
C TYR A 59 -3.34 9.08 -2.19
N LEU A 60 -4.64 8.79 -2.07
CA LEU A 60 -5.45 9.13 -0.91
C LEU A 60 -6.17 7.87 -0.44
N LEU A 61 -5.71 7.26 0.65
CA LEU A 61 -6.53 6.26 1.35
C LEU A 61 -7.67 6.98 2.06
N THR A 62 -8.91 6.67 1.70
CA THR A 62 -10.04 7.16 2.47
C THR A 62 -10.11 6.41 3.81
N PRO A 63 -10.67 7.00 4.87
CA PRO A 63 -10.93 6.28 6.12
C PRO A 63 -11.76 5.01 5.91
N GLU A 64 -12.62 4.99 4.89
CA GLU A 64 -13.45 3.84 4.53
C GLU A 64 -12.62 2.71 3.89
N ASP A 65 -11.61 3.04 3.10
CA ASP A 65 -10.69 2.05 2.52
C ASP A 65 -9.78 1.46 3.59
N TYR A 66 -9.32 2.30 4.53
CA TYR A 66 -8.54 1.83 5.67
C TYR A 66 -9.39 0.92 6.57
N LEU A 67 -10.64 1.31 6.87
CA LEU A 67 -11.57 0.49 7.64
C LEU A 67 -11.88 -0.84 6.93
N ARG A 68 -12.06 -0.85 5.61
CA ARG A 68 -12.21 -2.08 4.82
C ARG A 68 -10.96 -2.95 4.92
N GLY A 69 -9.78 -2.34 4.88
CA GLY A 69 -8.50 -3.00 5.12
C GLY A 69 -8.41 -3.69 6.47
N GLU A 70 -8.72 -2.95 7.54
CA GLU A 70 -8.74 -3.46 8.92
C GLU A 70 -9.77 -4.59 9.10
N LEU A 71 -10.96 -4.45 8.53
CA LEU A 71 -12.01 -5.48 8.60
C LEU A 71 -11.59 -6.76 7.87
N GLU A 72 -10.99 -6.64 6.69
CA GLU A 72 -10.52 -7.80 5.93
C GLU A 72 -9.32 -8.46 6.61
N ALA A 73 -8.39 -7.67 7.15
CA ALA A 73 -7.28 -8.16 7.96
C ALA A 73 -7.82 -8.98 9.14
N SER A 74 -8.75 -8.39 9.92
CA SER A 74 -9.38 -9.05 11.05
C SER A 74 -10.11 -10.34 10.66
N ARG A 75 -10.84 -10.34 9.53
CA ARG A 75 -11.51 -11.53 8.98
C ARG A 75 -10.54 -12.66 8.66
N LEU A 76 -9.33 -12.33 8.24
CA LEU A 76 -8.25 -13.26 7.91
C LEU A 76 -7.37 -13.62 9.12
N GLY A 77 -7.62 -13.03 10.29
CA GLY A 77 -6.76 -13.18 11.47
C GLY A 77 -5.39 -12.53 11.29
N LEU A 78 -5.32 -11.47 10.49
CA LEU A 78 -4.14 -10.67 10.17
C LEU A 78 -4.32 -9.23 10.70
N ASP A 79 -3.22 -8.50 10.77
CA ASP A 79 -3.16 -7.08 11.08
C ASP A 79 -2.71 -6.27 9.85
N VAL A 80 -3.07 -4.99 9.80
CA VAL A 80 -2.51 -4.04 8.83
C VAL A 80 -1.11 -3.62 9.30
N LEU A 81 -0.09 -4.06 8.56
CA LEU A 81 1.32 -3.80 8.89
C LEU A 81 1.83 -2.47 8.33
N GLY A 82 1.19 -1.97 7.27
CA GLY A 82 1.53 -0.72 6.58
C GLY A 82 0.79 -0.51 5.26
N VAL A 83 1.15 0.57 4.58
CA VAL A 83 0.64 0.97 3.26
C VAL A 83 1.78 0.83 2.24
N PHE A 84 1.48 0.44 1.01
CA PHE A 84 2.38 0.54 -0.14
C PHE A 84 1.73 1.33 -1.27
N HIS A 85 2.55 1.97 -2.10
CA HIS A 85 2.09 2.67 -3.30
C HIS A 85 3.19 2.71 -4.37
N SER A 86 2.79 2.75 -5.64
CA SER A 86 3.69 2.98 -6.77
C SER A 86 3.80 4.47 -7.10
N HIS A 87 4.95 4.90 -7.59
CA HIS A 87 5.17 6.24 -8.16
C HIS A 87 5.45 6.10 -9.66
N PRO A 88 4.47 6.33 -10.55
CA PRO A 88 4.73 6.38 -11.98
C PRO A 88 5.55 7.63 -12.31
N ASP A 89 6.59 7.48 -13.15
CA ASP A 89 7.42 8.55 -13.71
C ASP A 89 8.24 9.43 -12.74
N HIS A 90 8.35 9.06 -11.45
CA HIS A 90 9.23 9.71 -10.48
C HIS A 90 10.20 8.74 -9.79
N PRO A 91 11.45 9.18 -9.52
CA PRO A 91 12.39 8.36 -8.77
C PRO A 91 11.83 8.06 -7.38
N ASN A 92 12.23 6.93 -6.81
CA ASN A 92 11.87 6.38 -5.51
C ASN A 92 12.31 7.22 -4.29
N GLN A 93 12.12 8.54 -4.35
CA GLN A 93 12.37 9.49 -3.27
C GLN A 93 11.02 10.04 -2.78
N PRO A 94 10.71 9.96 -1.48
CA PRO A 94 9.55 10.65 -0.94
C PRO A 94 9.66 12.14 -1.25
N SER A 95 8.56 12.73 -1.73
CA SER A 95 8.50 14.17 -2.01
C SER A 95 8.63 14.97 -0.71
N GLU A 96 8.94 16.27 -0.79
CA GLU A 96 8.99 17.14 0.40
C GLU A 96 7.67 17.12 1.20
N PHE A 97 6.55 16.86 0.53
CA PHE A 97 5.23 16.82 1.16
C PHE A 97 4.97 15.54 1.97
N ASP A 98 5.54 14.40 1.56
CA ASP A 98 5.50 13.14 2.32
C ASP A 98 6.21 13.26 3.67
N ARG A 99 7.17 14.19 3.77
CA ARG A 99 7.90 14.47 5.02
C ARG A 99 7.15 15.42 5.96
N GLU A 100 6.27 16.28 5.44
CA GLU A 100 5.54 17.27 6.25
C GLU A 100 4.32 16.70 6.98
N TRP A 101 3.79 15.55 6.53
CA TRP A 101 2.54 14.97 7.05
C TRP A 101 2.71 13.55 7.66
N ALA A 102 3.95 13.16 7.97
CA ALA A 102 4.27 11.91 8.68
C ALA A 102 4.02 11.98 10.19
#